data_AF-A0A960A107-F1
#
_entry.id   AF-A0A960A107-F1
#
_cell.length_a   1.000
_cell.length_b   1.000
_cell.length_c   1.000
_cell.angle_alpha   90.00
_cell.angle_beta   90.00
_cell.angle_gamma   90.00
#
_symmetry.space_group_name_H-M   'P 1'
#
loop_
_entity.id
_entity.type
_entity.pdbx_description
1 polymer ?
#
loop_
_entity_poly.entity_id
_entity_poly.type
_entity_poly.pdbx_seq_one_letter_code
_entity_poly.pdbx_strand_id
1 'polypeptide(L)'
;MRTALIALTASVALGAGSAALAPASAVPASKAGPGTAFTAWGTGKAPAWRAVVSKGRLRVESPSLGTFTVRVSRSAFSRGVDFTGRRKGRDVGLTVTSGACRHNGRNTGMRAKLTVGTRTVRGCAVTGVTPIADT
;
A
#
# COMPACT_ATOMS: atom_id res chain seq x y z
N MET A 1 -54.47 -38.70 30.78
CA MET A 1 -54.47 -37.79 31.94
C MET A 1 -53.14 -37.93 32.66
N ARG A 2 -52.30 -36.88 32.68
CA ARG A 2 -51.40 -36.54 33.80
C ARG A 2 -50.63 -35.25 33.47
N THR A 3 -51.20 -34.17 33.99
CA THR A 3 -50.67 -32.82 34.16
C THR A 3 -49.49 -32.83 35.14
N ALA A 4 -48.44 -32.04 34.88
CA ALA A 4 -47.66 -31.26 35.86
C ALA A 4 -46.48 -30.56 35.13
N LEU A 5 -46.43 -29.22 35.03
CA LEU A 5 -46.05 -28.18 36.00
C LEU A 5 -44.52 -27.98 36.19
N ILE A 6 -44.03 -26.85 35.65
CA ILE A 6 -43.09 -25.85 36.18
C ILE A 6 -41.66 -26.28 36.60
N ALA A 7 -40.67 -25.65 35.96
CA ALA A 7 -39.56 -24.97 36.64
C ALA A 7 -38.94 -23.89 35.72
N LEU A 8 -39.13 -22.61 36.09
CA LEU A 8 -38.30 -21.50 35.63
C LEU A 8 -36.92 -21.63 36.28
N THR A 9 -35.86 -21.71 35.49
CA THR A 9 -34.50 -21.30 35.92
C THR A 9 -33.86 -20.50 34.80
N ALA A 10 -33.78 -19.19 35.01
CA ALA A 10 -32.98 -18.28 34.21
C ALA A 10 -31.50 -18.48 34.59
N SER A 11 -30.66 -18.86 33.63
CA SER A 11 -29.21 -18.85 33.78
C SER A 11 -28.63 -17.77 32.88
N VAL A 12 -28.31 -16.63 33.50
CA VAL A 12 -27.49 -15.57 32.89
C VAL A 12 -26.04 -16.05 32.92
N ALA A 13 -25.52 -16.51 31.78
CA ALA A 13 -24.10 -16.74 31.61
C ALA A 13 -23.44 -15.46 31.08
N LEU A 14 -22.84 -14.70 32.01
CA LEU A 14 -21.80 -13.70 31.69
C LEU A 14 -20.55 -14.46 31.21
N GLY A 15 -20.28 -14.41 29.91
CA GLY A 15 -19.10 -15.02 29.28
C GLY A 15 -18.33 -13.98 28.48
N ALA A 16 -17.17 -13.61 29.02
CA ALA A 16 -16.28 -12.55 28.59
C ALA A 16 -15.97 -12.46 27.08
N GLY A 17 -15.79 -11.22 26.63
CA GLY A 17 -15.44 -10.87 25.27
C GLY A 17 -14.17 -11.57 24.80
N SER A 18 -14.33 -12.41 23.78
CA SER A 18 -13.26 -12.67 22.85
C SER A 18 -13.21 -11.48 21.90
N ALA A 19 -12.15 -10.68 22.06
CA ALA A 19 -11.81 -9.57 21.19
C ALA A 19 -11.95 -10.03 19.73
N ALA A 20 -13.04 -9.60 19.10
CA ALA A 20 -13.16 -9.65 17.66
C ALA A 20 -11.91 -8.97 17.12
N LEU A 21 -11.07 -9.74 16.42
CA LEU A 21 -10.07 -9.18 15.54
C LEU A 21 -10.84 -8.23 14.62
N ALA A 22 -10.78 -6.93 14.93
CA ALA A 22 -11.18 -5.91 14.00
C ALA A 22 -10.41 -6.23 12.72
N PRO A 23 -11.08 -6.45 11.57
CA PRO A 23 -10.35 -6.48 10.32
C PRO A 23 -9.66 -5.12 10.26
N ALA A 24 -8.33 -5.13 10.41
CA ALA A 24 -7.51 -3.95 10.23
C ALA A 24 -7.94 -3.36 8.90
N SER A 25 -8.62 -2.21 8.95
CA SER A 25 -9.27 -1.57 7.81
C SER A 25 -8.35 -1.72 6.61
N ALA A 26 -8.69 -2.68 5.75
CA ALA A 26 -8.10 -2.79 4.46
C ALA A 26 -8.63 -1.54 3.77
N VAL A 27 -7.84 -0.46 3.83
CA VAL A 27 -8.05 0.70 2.97
C VAL A 27 -8.24 0.07 1.60
N PRO A 28 -9.43 0.20 1.00
CA PRO A 28 -9.73 -0.48 -0.25
C PRO A 28 -8.57 -0.15 -1.17
N ALA A 29 -8.00 -1.18 -1.82
CA ALA A 29 -7.06 -0.97 -2.91
C ALA A 29 -7.81 -0.14 -3.93
N SER A 30 -7.70 1.19 -3.82
CA SER A 30 -8.57 2.13 -4.50
C SER A 30 -8.49 1.76 -5.96
N LYS A 31 -9.65 1.41 -6.56
CA LYS A 31 -9.75 1.13 -7.99
C LYS A 31 -9.09 2.30 -8.71
N ALA A 32 -7.85 2.09 -9.10
CA ALA A 32 -7.03 3.16 -9.61
C ALA A 32 -7.56 3.44 -11.02
N GLY A 33 -8.39 4.47 -11.15
CA GLY A 33 -8.86 4.97 -12.43
C GLY A 33 -7.69 5.45 -13.31
N PRO A 34 -7.93 5.67 -14.61
CA PRO A 34 -6.96 6.36 -15.46
C PRO A 34 -6.60 7.70 -14.81
N GLY A 35 -5.34 7.88 -14.38
CA GLY A 35 -4.89 9.10 -13.71
C GLY A 35 -4.66 9.00 -12.20
N THR A 36 -4.85 7.84 -11.56
CA THR A 36 -4.53 7.69 -10.12
C THR A 36 -3.05 7.92 -9.86
N ALA A 37 -2.76 8.95 -9.07
CA ALA A 37 -1.43 9.24 -8.58
C ALA A 37 -1.04 8.27 -7.46
N PHE A 38 0.25 8.01 -7.34
CA PHE A 38 0.81 7.19 -6.27
C PHE A 38 2.05 7.85 -5.70
N THR A 39 2.23 7.73 -4.40
CA THR A 39 3.47 8.08 -3.73
C THR A 39 4.03 6.85 -3.05
N ALA A 40 5.30 6.58 -3.28
CA ALA A 40 6.03 5.47 -2.70
C ALA A 40 7.31 5.93 -2.03
N TRP A 41 7.68 5.26 -0.95
CA TRP A 41 8.89 5.55 -0.19
C TRP A 41 9.60 4.28 0.24
N GLY A 42 10.92 4.35 0.31
CA GLY A 42 11.74 3.29 0.90
C GLY A 42 11.43 3.10 2.39
N THR A 43 11.50 1.84 2.84
CA THR A 43 11.32 1.48 4.25
C THR A 43 12.48 0.62 4.76
N GLY A 44 12.86 0.80 6.03
CA GLY A 44 13.92 0.02 6.68
C GLY A 44 15.31 0.67 6.57
N LYS A 45 16.37 -0.14 6.66
CA LYS A 45 17.78 0.31 6.57
C LYS A 45 18.27 0.61 5.14
N ALA A 46 17.41 0.44 4.14
CA ALA A 46 17.72 0.73 2.74
C ALA A 46 17.78 2.25 2.51
N PRO A 47 18.57 2.73 1.53
CA PRO A 47 18.70 4.16 1.27
C PRO A 47 17.34 4.81 1.06
N ALA A 48 17.11 5.94 1.73
CA ALA A 48 15.88 6.69 1.61
C ALA A 48 15.61 7.02 0.14
N TRP A 49 14.49 6.56 -0.39
CA TRP A 49 14.04 6.88 -1.73
C TRP A 49 12.58 7.26 -1.70
N ARG A 50 12.18 8.11 -2.64
CA ARG A 50 10.80 8.51 -2.86
C ARG A 50 10.49 8.45 -4.34
N ALA A 51 9.32 7.94 -4.68
CA ALA A 51 8.83 7.90 -6.03
C ALA A 51 7.39 8.43 -6.08
N VAL A 52 7.13 9.39 -6.97
CA VAL A 52 5.82 9.99 -7.15
C VAL A 52 5.39 9.76 -8.59
N VAL A 53 4.25 9.11 -8.77
CA VAL A 53 3.59 8.97 -10.06
C VAL A 53 2.45 9.97 -10.14
N SER A 54 2.47 10.83 -11.15
CA SER A 54 1.37 11.75 -11.45
C SER A 54 1.39 12.13 -12.92
N LYS A 55 0.20 12.21 -13.54
CA LYS A 55 0.01 12.60 -14.95
C LYS A 55 0.91 11.83 -15.94
N GLY A 56 1.05 10.50 -15.74
CA GLY A 56 1.86 9.64 -16.62
C GLY A 56 3.38 9.84 -16.49
N ARG A 57 3.85 10.51 -15.43
CA ARG A 57 5.27 10.68 -15.13
C ARG A 57 5.59 10.09 -13.77
N LEU A 58 6.74 9.41 -13.71
CA LEU A 58 7.35 8.91 -12.49
C LEU A 58 8.53 9.81 -12.14
N ARG A 59 8.44 10.53 -11.02
CA ARG A 59 9.55 11.25 -10.40
C ARG A 59 10.17 10.37 -9.33
N VAL A 60 11.47 10.15 -9.42
CA VAL A 60 12.26 9.40 -8.44
C VAL A 60 13.24 10.36 -7.78
N GLU A 61 13.32 10.28 -6.46
CA GLU A 61 14.27 10.97 -5.60
C GLU A 61 14.99 9.90 -4.79
N SER A 62 16.29 9.70 -5.02
CA SER A 62 17.07 8.71 -4.29
C SER A 62 18.54 9.12 -4.27
N PRO A 63 19.23 9.11 -3.12
CA PRO A 63 20.67 9.31 -3.06
C PRO A 63 21.44 8.26 -3.86
N SER A 64 20.94 7.02 -3.91
CA SER A 64 21.64 5.89 -4.55
C SER A 64 21.27 5.69 -6.02
N LEU A 65 20.08 6.15 -6.46
CA LEU A 65 19.62 6.00 -7.85
C LEU A 65 19.62 7.35 -8.61
N GLY A 66 19.88 8.45 -7.92
CA GLY A 66 19.77 9.81 -8.41
C GLY A 66 18.33 10.32 -8.42
N THR A 67 18.19 11.62 -8.70
CA THR A 67 16.90 12.29 -8.87
C THR A 67 16.60 12.45 -10.36
N PHE A 68 15.43 11.99 -10.80
CA PHE A 68 15.00 12.11 -12.20
C PHE A 68 13.49 12.01 -12.37
N THR A 69 13.01 12.45 -13.53
CA THR A 69 11.63 12.23 -13.97
C THR A 69 11.64 11.48 -15.30
N VAL A 70 10.74 10.51 -15.46
CA VAL A 70 10.60 9.73 -16.68
C VAL A 70 9.11 9.55 -17.01
N ARG A 71 8.79 9.52 -18.31
CA ARG A 71 7.44 9.17 -18.77
C ARG A 71 7.23 7.67 -18.58
N VAL A 72 6.10 7.30 -18.01
CA VAL A 72 5.77 5.91 -17.72
C VAL A 72 4.42 5.53 -18.30
N SER A 73 4.33 4.31 -18.79
CA SER A 73 3.08 3.64 -19.14
C SER A 73 2.56 2.91 -17.93
N ARG A 74 1.24 2.94 -17.73
CA ARG A 74 0.56 2.27 -16.63
C ARG A 74 -0.07 0.98 -17.12
N SER A 75 0.19 -0.11 -16.41
CA SER A 75 -0.47 -1.40 -16.59
C SER A 75 -1.13 -1.82 -15.27
N ALA A 76 -2.46 -1.93 -15.25
CA ALA A 76 -3.19 -2.38 -14.07
C ALA A 76 -3.45 -3.89 -14.12
N PHE A 77 -3.41 -4.56 -12.98
CA PHE A 77 -3.66 -5.99 -12.85
C PHE A 77 -4.33 -6.30 -11.52
N SER A 78 -4.79 -7.54 -11.32
CA SER A 78 -5.62 -7.94 -10.18
C SER A 78 -5.00 -7.68 -8.80
N ARG A 79 -3.68 -7.56 -8.71
CA ARG A 79 -2.92 -7.35 -7.47
C ARG A 79 -2.33 -5.95 -7.32
N GLY A 80 -2.53 -5.06 -8.30
CA GLY A 80 -1.89 -3.74 -8.27
C GLY A 80 -1.73 -3.05 -9.63
N VAL A 81 -0.72 -2.20 -9.70
CA VAL A 81 -0.37 -1.42 -10.90
C VAL A 81 1.13 -1.42 -11.10
N ASP A 82 1.53 -1.50 -12.37
CA ASP A 82 2.90 -1.33 -12.82
C ASP A 82 3.02 -0.04 -13.61
N PHE A 83 4.08 0.69 -13.35
CA PHE A 83 4.48 1.86 -14.11
C PHE A 83 5.84 1.60 -14.73
N THR A 84 5.91 1.52 -16.06
CA THR A 84 7.14 1.20 -16.77
C THR A 84 7.54 2.32 -17.72
N GLY A 85 8.82 2.61 -17.79
CA GLY A 85 9.38 3.62 -18.69
C GLY A 85 10.85 3.34 -18.96
N ARG A 86 11.46 4.18 -19.79
CA ARG A 86 12.88 4.05 -20.15
C ARG A 86 13.57 5.39 -20.03
N ARG A 87 14.75 5.41 -19.41
CA ARG A 87 15.58 6.61 -19.23
C ARG A 87 17.02 6.30 -19.60
N LYS A 88 17.58 7.04 -20.57
CA LYS A 88 18.98 6.89 -21.01
C LYS A 88 19.36 5.42 -21.27
N GLY A 89 18.49 4.70 -21.98
CA GLY A 89 18.67 3.28 -22.29
C GLY A 89 18.41 2.28 -21.15
N ARG A 90 18.10 2.74 -19.93
CA ARG A 90 17.81 1.90 -18.76
C ARG A 90 16.31 1.82 -18.50
N ASP A 91 15.82 0.63 -18.20
CA ASP A 91 14.43 0.43 -17.81
C ASP A 91 14.18 0.98 -16.41
N VAL A 92 13.04 1.64 -16.24
CA VAL A 92 12.56 2.18 -14.98
C VAL A 92 11.18 1.60 -14.74
N GLY A 93 10.99 0.96 -13.59
CA GLY A 93 9.75 0.33 -13.20
C GLY A 93 9.35 0.73 -11.79
N LEU A 94 8.09 1.07 -11.56
CA LEU A 94 7.49 1.13 -10.23
C LEU A 94 6.29 0.19 -10.20
N THR A 95 6.42 -0.90 -9.45
CA THR A 95 5.32 -1.81 -9.14
C THR A 95 4.70 -1.42 -7.82
N VAL A 96 3.40 -1.13 -7.80
CA VAL A 96 2.61 -0.93 -6.58
C VAL A 96 1.63 -2.09 -6.45
N THR A 97 1.69 -2.80 -5.33
CA THR A 97 0.84 -3.97 -5.07
C THR A 97 0.13 -3.84 -3.74
N SER A 98 -1.07 -4.41 -3.65
CA SER A 98 -1.76 -4.55 -2.37
C SER A 98 -0.97 -5.47 -1.44
N GLY A 99 -0.77 -5.07 -0.20
CA GLY A 99 -0.09 -5.89 0.80
C GLY A 99 0.32 -5.09 2.02
N ALA A 100 0.37 -5.74 3.19
CA ALA A 100 0.77 -5.08 4.42
C ALA A 100 2.17 -4.49 4.29
N CYS A 101 2.30 -3.20 4.59
CA CYS A 101 3.55 -2.47 4.56
C CYS A 101 3.54 -1.43 5.67
N ARG A 102 4.51 -1.51 6.57
CA ARG A 102 4.56 -0.64 7.75
C ARG A 102 5.57 0.48 7.56
N HIS A 103 5.10 1.72 7.60
CA HIS A 103 5.91 2.92 7.54
C HIS A 103 5.50 3.84 8.69
N ASN A 104 6.46 4.29 9.50
CA ASN A 104 6.24 5.15 10.67
C ASN A 104 5.13 4.62 11.61
N GLY A 105 5.14 3.32 11.91
CA GLY A 105 4.16 2.66 12.77
C GLY A 105 2.79 2.40 12.13
N ARG A 106 2.49 2.98 10.96
CA ARG A 106 1.22 2.80 10.25
C ARG A 106 1.33 1.78 9.13
N ASN A 107 0.32 0.91 8.99
CA ASN A 107 0.19 0.05 7.82
C ASN A 107 -0.42 0.86 6.67
N THR A 108 0.28 0.97 5.54
CA THR A 108 -0.22 1.67 4.35
C THR A 108 -1.08 0.79 3.46
N GLY A 109 -1.09 -0.54 3.68
CA GLY A 109 -1.86 -1.50 2.88
C GLY A 109 -1.33 -1.70 1.44
N MET A 110 -0.25 -1.01 1.06
CA MET A 110 0.35 -1.10 -0.27
C MET A 110 1.86 -1.16 -0.20
N ARG A 111 2.43 -2.07 -1.00
CA ARG A 111 3.86 -2.29 -1.17
C ARG A 111 4.31 -1.68 -2.50
N ALA A 112 5.51 -1.13 -2.49
CA ALA A 112 6.18 -0.56 -3.65
C ALA A 112 7.47 -1.32 -3.97
N LYS A 113 7.76 -1.47 -5.25
CA LYS A 113 9.04 -1.97 -5.76
C LYS A 113 9.48 -1.05 -6.89
N LEU A 114 10.57 -0.34 -6.68
CA LEU A 114 11.19 0.53 -7.67
C LEU A 114 12.40 -0.18 -8.28
N THR A 115 12.43 -0.27 -9.60
CA THR A 115 13.51 -0.87 -10.38
C THR A 115 14.08 0.19 -11.33
N VAL A 116 15.42 0.33 -11.35
CA VAL A 116 16.16 1.25 -12.23
C VAL A 116 17.36 0.50 -12.80
N GLY A 117 17.28 0.09 -14.06
CA GLY A 117 18.23 -0.85 -14.66
C GLY A 117 18.26 -2.16 -13.87
N THR A 118 19.44 -2.53 -13.36
CA THR A 118 19.63 -3.74 -12.55
C THR A 118 19.36 -3.54 -11.06
N ARG A 119 19.16 -2.30 -10.59
CA ARG A 119 18.94 -1.99 -9.18
C ARG A 119 17.46 -2.07 -8.85
N THR A 120 17.12 -2.79 -7.78
CA THR A 120 15.74 -2.84 -7.27
C THR A 120 15.71 -2.52 -5.79
N VAL A 121 14.82 -1.62 -5.41
CA VAL A 121 14.57 -1.21 -4.02
C VAL A 121 13.09 -1.38 -3.69
N ARG A 122 12.80 -1.73 -2.43
CA ARG A 122 11.45 -1.98 -1.94
C ARG A 122 11.03 -0.93 -0.94
N GLY A 123 9.72 -0.77 -0.78
CA GLY A 123 9.14 0.28 0.05
C GLY A 123 7.63 0.12 0.25
N CYS A 124 7.03 1.13 0.84
CA CYS A 124 5.58 1.26 0.99
C CYS A 124 5.04 2.29 0.00
N ALA A 125 3.78 2.15 -0.39
CA ALA A 125 3.07 3.11 -1.21
C ALA A 125 1.78 3.58 -0.55
N VAL A 126 1.28 4.71 -1.02
CA VAL A 126 -0.08 5.21 -0.82
C VAL A 126 -0.64 5.73 -2.14
N THR A 127 -1.96 5.72 -2.24
CA THR A 127 -2.69 6.39 -3.31
C THR A 127 -2.67 7.90 -3.06
N GLY A 128 -2.49 8.68 -4.14
CA GLY A 128 -2.40 10.14 -4.10
C GLY A 128 -0.98 10.67 -4.24
N VAL A 129 -0.88 11.98 -4.50
CA VAL A 129 0.38 12.73 -4.39
C VAL A 129 0.46 13.21 -2.95
N THR A 130 1.41 12.68 -2.19
CA THR A 130 1.75 13.27 -0.89
C THR A 130 2.82 14.34 -1.16
N PRO A 131 2.49 15.64 -1.04
CA PRO A 131 3.49 16.70 -1.14
C PRO A 131 4.56 16.52 -0.06
N ILE A 132 5.76 17.01 -0.33
CA ILE A 132 6.73 17.20 0.75
C ILE A 132 6.12 18.32 1.60
N ALA A 133 5.94 18.09 2.90
CA ALA A 133 5.73 19.24 3.78
C ALA A 133 7.06 19.99 3.75
N ASP A 134 7.12 21.08 2.98
CA ASP A 134 8.22 22.04 3.08
C ASP A 134 8.19 22.55 4.54
N THR A 135 9.22 22.17 5.31
CA THR A 135 9.46 22.70 6.65
C THR A 135 10.50 23.78 6.54
#